data_AF-A0A929D884-F1
#
_entry.id   AF-A0A929D884-F1
#
_cell.length_a   1.000
_cell.length_b   1.000
_cell.length_c   1.000
_cell.angle_alpha   90.00
_cell.angle_beta   90.00
_cell.angle_gamma   90.00
#
_symmetry.space_group_name_H-M   'P 1'
#
loop_
_entity.id
_entity.type
_entity.pdbx_description
1 polymer ?
#
loop_
_entity_poly.entity_id
_entity_poly.type
_entity_poly.pdbx_seq_one_letter_code
_entity_poly.pdbx_strand_id
1 'polypeptide(L)'
;FNVVHDNFRILDLARRVAEALGSLGINVAIDVNHDEVDRRSYRTSGEHISRALDFRARVSPEEAVREIVSALRDGRYRDFDHPVYYNMPWIRLLLDIESRLNATGPVL
;
A
#
# COMPACT_ATOMS: atom_id res chain seq x y z
N PHE A 1 15.28 12.67 7.13
CA PHE A 1 14.87 11.78 8.24
C PHE A 1 14.25 10.53 7.66
N ASN A 2 14.49 9.35 8.23
CA ASN A 2 13.72 8.15 7.87
C ASN A 2 12.41 8.14 8.67
N VAL A 3 11.30 7.86 8.01
CA VAL A 3 9.99 7.70 8.64
C VAL A 3 9.64 6.21 8.61
N VAL A 4 9.51 5.61 9.78
CA VAL A 4 9.24 4.17 9.91
C VAL A 4 8.45 3.92 11.19
N HIS A 5 7.48 3.01 11.12
CA HIS A 5 6.85 2.44 12.30
C HIS A 5 7.72 1.33 12.88
N ASP A 6 7.96 0.28 12.08
CA ASP A 6 8.82 -0.84 12.44
C ASP A 6 9.30 -1.57 11.17
N ASN A 7 10.17 -2.57 11.33
CA ASN A 7 10.66 -3.43 10.27
C ASN A 7 9.99 -4.80 10.38
N PHE A 8 9.34 -5.26 9.31
CA PHE A 8 8.58 -6.53 9.32
C PHE A 8 9.16 -7.56 8.35
N ARG A 9 9.06 -8.84 8.73
CA ARG A 9 9.13 -9.93 7.76
C ARG A 9 7.80 -10.01 7.03
N ILE A 10 7.82 -10.29 5.73
CA ILE A 10 6.59 -10.38 4.91
C ILE A 10 5.61 -11.40 5.50
N LEU A 11 6.09 -12.58 5.93
CA LEU A 11 5.23 -13.60 6.52
C LEU A 11 4.61 -13.16 7.86
N ASP A 12 5.35 -12.43 8.69
CA ASP A 12 4.83 -11.93 9.96
C ASP A 12 3.79 -10.82 9.72
N LEU A 13 4.04 -9.94 8.74
CA LEU A 13 3.06 -8.93 8.32
C LEU A 13 1.79 -9.60 7.79
N ALA A 14 1.91 -10.63 6.94
CA ALA A 14 0.76 -11.37 6.40
C ALA A 14 -0.09 -11.99 7.51
N ARG A 15 0.53 -12.59 8.53
CA ARG A 15 -0.17 -13.15 9.70
C ARG A 15 -0.94 -12.08 10.48
N ARG A 16 -0.30 -10.93 10.76
CA ARG A 16 -0.93 -9.81 11.47
C ARG A 16 -2.13 -9.25 10.70
N VAL A 17 -2.00 -9.13 9.38
CA VAL A 17 -3.11 -8.70 8.51
C VAL A 17 -4.25 -9.73 8.53
N ALA A 18 -3.94 -11.02 8.41
CA ALA A 18 -4.95 -12.08 8.45
C ALA A 18 -5.70 -12.12 9.79
N GLU A 19 -4.99 -11.98 10.92
CA GLU A 19 -5.58 -11.90 12.25
C GLU A 19 -6.48 -10.66 12.41
N ALA A 20 -6.01 -9.49 11.96
CA ALA A 20 -6.80 -8.27 11.99
C ALA A 20 -8.08 -8.39 11.15
N LEU A 21 -8.00 -8.98 9.95
CA LEU A 21 -9.17 -9.26 9.11
C LEU A 21 -10.11 -10.27 9.78
N GLY A 22 -9.58 -11.31 10.40
CA GLY A 22 -10.35 -12.29 11.16
C GLY A 22 -11.17 -11.64 12.29
N SER A 23 -10.58 -10.68 13.01
CA SER A 23 -11.27 -9.90 14.05
C SER A 23 -12.45 -9.07 13.51
N LEU A 24 -12.51 -8.84 12.20
CA LEU A 24 -13.57 -8.12 11.48
C LEU A 24 -14.56 -9.06 10.77
N GLY A 25 -14.45 -10.37 11.00
CA GLY A 25 -15.27 -11.41 10.38
C GLY A 25 -14.86 -11.77 8.94
N ILE A 26 -13.65 -11.39 8.51
CA ILE A 26 -13.13 -11.66 7.18
C ILE A 26 -12.03 -12.72 7.30
N ASN A 27 -12.36 -13.96 6.95
CA ASN A 27 -11.41 -15.07 7.00
C ASN A 27 -10.63 -15.15 5.69
N VAL A 28 -9.31 -15.11 5.78
CA VAL A 28 -8.39 -15.23 4.64
C VAL A 28 -7.39 -16.34 4.89
N ALA A 29 -7.04 -17.09 3.85
CA ALA A 29 -5.95 -18.06 3.89
C ALA A 29 -4.64 -17.38 3.50
N ILE A 30 -3.55 -17.73 4.17
CA ILE A 30 -2.20 -17.31 3.77
C ILE A 30 -1.65 -18.41 2.86
N ASP A 31 -1.43 -18.06 1.60
CA ASP A 31 -0.73 -18.91 0.64
C ASP A 31 0.74 -18.49 0.57
N VAL A 32 1.65 -19.45 0.69
CA VAL A 32 3.10 -19.22 0.72
C VAL A 32 3.73 -19.96 -0.46
N ASN A 33 4.22 -19.19 -1.43
CA ASN A 33 5.03 -19.74 -2.51
C ASN A 33 6.47 -19.96 -2.02
N HIS A 34 6.93 -21.21 -2.03
CA HIS A 34 8.26 -21.60 -1.61
C HIS A 34 9.28 -21.71 -2.75
N ASP A 35 8.85 -21.63 -4.01
CA ASP A 35 9.70 -21.83 -5.18
C ASP A 35 10.56 -20.61 -5.49
N GLU A 36 10.07 -19.40 -5.17
CA GLU A 36 10.76 -18.13 -5.38
C GLU A 36 10.94 -17.37 -4.06
N VAL A 37 11.89 -17.83 -3.24
CA VAL A 37 12.19 -17.16 -1.96
C VAL A 37 12.92 -15.84 -2.23
N ASP A 38 12.20 -14.73 -2.07
CA ASP A 38 12.78 -13.40 -2.04
C ASP A 38 13.70 -13.23 -0.82
N ARG A 39 14.99 -13.01 -1.09
CA ARG A 39 16.03 -12.85 -0.06
C ARG A 39 16.31 -11.39 0.31
N ARG A 40 15.58 -10.44 -0.28
CA ARG A 40 15.78 -9.01 0.01
C ARG A 40 15.47 -8.73 1.47
N SER A 41 16.32 -7.91 2.09
CA SER A 41 16.15 -7.45 3.47
C SER A 41 16.34 -5.95 3.50
N TYR A 42 15.23 -5.22 3.62
CA TYR A 42 15.25 -3.78 3.83
C TYR A 42 15.04 -3.51 5.32
N ARG A 43 15.98 -2.77 5.92
CA ARG A 43 15.86 -2.31 7.30
C ARG A 43 16.14 -0.82 7.36
N THR A 44 15.34 -0.11 8.14
CA THR A 44 15.49 1.33 8.35
C THR A 44 15.38 1.64 9.84
N SER A 45 16.19 2.59 10.29
CA SER A 45 16.12 3.16 11.65
C SER A 45 15.41 4.50 11.62
N GLY A 46 14.42 4.67 12.52
CA GLY A 46 13.75 5.94 12.82
C GLY A 46 14.41 6.74 13.95
N GLU A 47 15.60 6.34 14.41
CA GLU A 47 16.27 6.96 15.56
C GLU A 47 16.56 8.45 15.35
N HIS A 48 16.98 8.84 14.14
CA HIS A 48 17.29 10.24 13.84
C HIS A 48 16.05 11.14 13.94
N ILE A 49 14.88 10.69 13.44
CA ILE A 49 13.66 11.50 13.50
C ILE A 49 13.08 11.55 14.91
N SER A 50 13.18 10.46 15.64
CA SER A 50 12.74 10.36 17.03
C SER A 50 13.53 11.31 17.92
N ARG A 51 14.86 11.37 17.78
CA ARG A 51 15.70 12.28 18.59
C ARG A 51 15.54 13.74 18.21
N ALA A 52 15.50 14.05 16.91
CA ALA A 52 15.51 15.43 16.44
C ALA A 52 14.14 16.11 16.57
N LEU A 53 13.05 15.35 16.43
CA LEU A 53 11.70 15.89 16.31
C LEU A 53 10.69 15.29 17.31
N ASP A 54 11.11 14.39 18.19
CA ASP A 54 10.23 13.59 19.07
C ASP A 54 9.09 12.87 18.31
N PHE A 55 9.36 12.54 17.05
CA PHE A 55 8.37 11.88 16.19
C PHE A 55 8.37 10.37 16.40
N ARG A 56 7.16 9.79 16.52
CA ARG A 56 6.93 8.35 16.51
C ARG A 56 5.67 8.01 15.71
N ALA A 57 5.78 7.10 14.74
CA ALA A 57 4.59 6.53 14.09
C ALA A 57 3.84 5.65 15.11
N ARG A 58 2.51 5.84 15.20
CA ARG A 58 1.66 5.17 16.20
C ARG A 58 0.64 4.21 15.59
N VAL A 59 0.32 4.38 14.31
CA VAL A 59 -0.66 3.54 13.63
C VAL A 59 -0.01 2.20 13.28
N SER A 60 -0.52 1.15 13.89
CA SER A 60 -0.09 -0.23 13.64
C SER A 60 -0.68 -0.78 12.33
N PRO A 61 -0.09 -1.84 11.75
CA PRO A 61 -0.69 -2.56 10.63
C PRO A 61 -2.14 -3.00 10.90
N GLU A 62 -2.47 -3.43 12.11
CA GLU A 62 -3.83 -3.86 12.48
C GLU A 62 -4.82 -2.69 12.49
N GLU A 63 -4.43 -1.53 13.01
CA GLU A 63 -5.24 -0.31 12.94
C GLU A 63 -5.44 0.12 11.48
N ALA A 64 -4.38 0.11 10.67
CA ALA A 64 -4.46 0.42 9.25
C ALA A 64 -5.41 -0.54 8.50
N VAL A 65 -5.39 -1.84 8.82
CA VAL A 65 -6.34 -2.82 8.24
C VAL A 65 -7.78 -2.44 8.58
N ARG A 66 -8.07 -2.07 9.84
CA ARG A 66 -9.42 -1.64 10.25
C ARG A 66 -9.86 -0.38 9.52
N GLU A 67 -8.96 0.60 9.38
CA GLU A 67 -9.22 1.84 8.63
C GLU A 67 -9.52 1.58 7.16
N ILE A 68 -8.72 0.72 6.51
CA ILE A 68 -8.91 0.34 5.11
C ILE A 68 -10.26 -0.38 4.95
N VAL A 69 -10.56 -1.38 5.77
CA VAL A 69 -11.84 -2.11 5.70
C VAL A 69 -13.03 -1.17 5.91
N SER A 70 -12.93 -0.23 6.85
CA SER A 70 -13.96 0.79 7.05
C SER A 70 -14.14 1.65 5.80
N ALA A 71 -13.06 2.17 5.21
CA ALA A 71 -13.15 3.01 4.00
C ALA A 71 -13.76 2.27 2.80
N LEU A 72 -13.48 0.98 2.66
CA LEU A 72 -14.06 0.11 1.63
C LEU A 72 -15.55 -0.14 1.88
N ARG A 73 -15.94 -0.45 3.12
CA ARG A 73 -17.36 -0.65 3.51
C ARG A 73 -18.20 0.61 3.37
N ASP A 74 -17.63 1.77 3.66
CA ASP A 74 -18.27 3.08 3.48
C ASP A 74 -18.44 3.44 1.98
N GLY A 75 -17.83 2.66 1.08
CA GLY A 75 -17.92 2.86 -0.36
C GLY A 75 -17.18 4.10 -0.85
N ARG A 76 -16.15 4.57 -0.12
CA ARG A 76 -15.27 5.66 -0.56
C ARG A 76 -14.45 5.28 -1.79
N TYR A 77 -14.19 3.98 -1.96
CA TYR A 77 -13.51 3.40 -3.10
C TYR A 77 -14.37 2.26 -3.66
N ARG A 78 -14.69 2.31 -4.96
CA ARG A 78 -15.61 1.35 -5.61
C ARG A 78 -15.09 0.83 -6.95
N ASP A 79 -14.31 1.64 -7.66
CA ASP A 79 -13.72 1.26 -8.94
C ASP A 79 -12.28 0.76 -8.71
N PHE A 80 -12.14 -0.51 -8.32
CA PHE A 80 -10.82 -1.09 -8.05
C PHE A 80 -10.00 -1.33 -9.32
N ASP A 81 -10.64 -1.32 -10.49
CA ASP A 81 -9.98 -1.50 -11.79
C ASP A 81 -9.50 -0.18 -12.39
N HIS A 82 -9.77 0.95 -11.72
CA HIS A 82 -9.35 2.25 -12.20
C HIS A 82 -7.82 2.28 -12.41
N PRO A 83 -7.32 2.72 -13.57
CA PRO A 83 -5.91 2.59 -13.94
C PRO A 83 -4.97 3.32 -12.97
N VAL A 84 -5.45 4.33 -12.25
CA VAL A 84 -4.67 5.09 -11.25
C VAL A 84 -4.05 4.21 -10.16
N TYR A 85 -4.65 3.05 -9.86
CA TYR A 85 -4.16 2.13 -8.85
C TYR A 85 -3.05 1.20 -9.37
N TYR A 86 -2.76 1.24 -10.67
CA TYR A 86 -1.81 0.32 -11.31
C TYR A 86 -0.83 1.07 -12.20
N ASN A 87 0.46 0.92 -11.89
CA ASN A 87 1.53 1.64 -12.62
C ASN A 87 1.45 1.47 -14.15
N MET A 88 1.35 0.22 -14.63
CA MET A 88 1.37 -0.04 -16.09
C MET A 88 0.12 0.49 -16.80
N PRO A 89 -1.13 0.18 -16.35
CA PRO A 89 -2.34 0.82 -16.87
C PRO A 89 -2.31 2.36 -16.81
N TRP A 90 -1.84 2.94 -15.70
CA TRP A 90 -1.77 4.39 -15.53
C TRP A 90 -0.84 5.05 -16.56
N ILE A 91 0.37 4.53 -16.70
CA ILE A 91 1.34 5.06 -17.67
C ILE A 91 0.81 4.94 -19.10
N ARG A 92 0.17 3.81 -19.45
CA ARG A 92 -0.44 3.65 -20.78
C ARG A 92 -1.55 4.68 -21.03
N LEU A 93 -2.39 4.94 -20.03
CA LEU A 93 -3.44 5.95 -20.13
C LEU A 93 -2.84 7.35 -20.34
N LEU A 94 -1.80 7.72 -19.58
CA LEU A 94 -1.16 9.02 -19.70
C LEU A 94 -0.51 9.23 -21.08
N LEU A 95 0.16 8.20 -21.61
CA LEU A 95 0.76 8.23 -22.95
C LEU A 95 -0.30 8.37 -24.06
N ASP A 96 -1.44 7.69 -23.92
CA ASP A 96 -2.56 7.84 -24.85
C ASP A 96 -3.16 9.26 -24.80
N ILE A 97 -3.33 9.82 -23.60
CA ILE A 97 -3.79 11.21 -23.42
C ILE A 97 -2.80 12.20 -24.06
N GLU A 98 -1.51 12.05 -23.80
CA GLU A 98 -0.45 12.89 -24.40
C GLU A 98 -0.48 12.84 -25.93
N SER A 99 -0.60 11.65 -26.51
CA SER A 99 -0.73 11.45 -27.96
C SER A 99 -1.94 12.20 -28.53
N ARG A 100 -3.10 12.11 -27.88
CA ARG A 100 -4.33 12.79 -28.31
C ARG A 100 -4.23 14.31 -28.18
N LEU A 101 -3.67 14.82 -27.09
CA LEU A 101 -3.44 16.26 -26.92
C LEU A 101 -2.52 16.81 -28.01
N ASN A 102 -1.43 16.10 -28.30
CA ASN A 102 -0.52 16.46 -29.38
C ASN A 102 -1.19 16.44 -30.76
N ALA A 103 -2.12 15.51 -31.01
CA ALA A 103 -2.87 15.42 -32.26
C ALA A 103 -3.96 16.51 -32.40
N THR A 104 -4.53 16.98 -31.30
CA THR A 104 -5.66 17.93 -31.31
C THR A 104 -5.21 19.40 -31.39
N GLY A 105 -3.92 19.68 -31.15
CA GLY A 105 -3.37 21.04 -31.12
C GLY A 105 -3.75 21.83 -29.86
N PRO A 106 -3.19 23.05 -29.66
CA PRO A 106 -3.56 23.88 -28.51
C PRO A 106 -5.04 24.24 -28.59
N VAL A 107 -5.81 23.84 -27.57
CA VAL A 107 -7.17 24.33 -27.36
C VAL A 107 -7.03 25.76 -26.83
N LEU A 108 -7.25 26.74 -27.72
CA LEU A 108 -7.42 28.16 -27.37
C LEU A 108 -8.79 28.38 -26.72
#